data_AF-A0A183T972-F1
#
_entry.id   AF-A0A183T972-F1
#
_cell.length_a   1.000
_cell.length_b   1.000
_cell.length_c   1.000
_cell.angle_alpha   90.00
_cell.angle_beta   90.00
_cell.angle_gamma   90.00
#
_symmetry.space_group_name_H-M   'P 1'
#
loop_
_entity.id
_entity.type
_entity.pdbx_description
1 polymer ?
#
loop_
_entity_poly.entity_id
_entity_poly.type
_entity_poly.pdbx_seq_one_letter_code
_entity_poly.pdbx_strand_id
1 'polypeptide(L)'
;MKSPAVRLPFITCSYAPWCPACQLLQPEWNRLASVAPDLGIKVAKLDCTVEASVAMIFTITSLPTIYHIKDGVFRLVKGKRMSEELKHFVETQSYELIEPETWPYSPGAFYMPTVVRLLDLGMSVTRFHKYMVSKGMPAALSLLFVATAILGSGACFGMLLLFICEYCCPPRPQILSVFGMAGARPEPIVTKDNVSYLHSSLF
;
A
#
# COMPACT_ATOMS: atom_id res chain seq x y z
N MET A 1 10.27 -1.04 -22.04
CA MET A 1 11.75 -1.11 -21.98
C MET A 1 12.15 -1.66 -20.61
N LYS A 2 12.61 -2.92 -20.51
CA LYS A 2 13.07 -3.50 -19.22
C LYS A 2 14.43 -2.88 -18.88
N SER A 3 14.58 -2.36 -17.65
CA SER A 3 15.85 -1.78 -17.17
C SER A 3 16.99 -2.80 -17.31
N PRO A 4 18.21 -2.39 -17.76
CA PRO A 4 19.33 -3.30 -17.96
C PRO A 4 19.74 -4.09 -16.70
N ALA A 5 19.36 -3.61 -15.51
CA ALA A 5 19.60 -4.29 -14.25
C ALA A 5 18.82 -5.62 -14.07
N VAL A 6 17.73 -5.86 -14.80
CA VAL A 6 16.82 -7.01 -14.62
C VAL A 6 17.25 -8.24 -15.45
N ARG A 7 18.27 -8.11 -16.32
CA ARG A 7 18.74 -9.20 -17.19
C ARG A 7 19.60 -10.24 -16.47
N LEU A 8 20.31 -9.84 -15.41
CA LEU A 8 21.11 -10.77 -14.62
C LEU A 8 20.22 -11.46 -13.59
N PRO A 9 20.36 -12.79 -13.39
CA PRO A 9 19.67 -13.48 -12.32
C PRO A 9 20.12 -12.92 -10.96
N PHE A 10 19.15 -12.72 -10.07
CA PHE A 10 19.40 -12.24 -8.73
C PHE A 10 18.74 -13.12 -7.68
N ILE A 11 19.39 -13.25 -6.54
CA ILE A 11 18.87 -13.97 -5.38
C ILE A 11 18.79 -13.00 -4.22
N THR A 12 17.62 -12.91 -3.59
CA THR A 12 17.40 -12.09 -2.40
C THR A 12 17.04 -12.94 -1.20
N CYS A 13 17.60 -12.61 -0.04
CA CYS A 13 17.25 -13.20 1.25
C CYS A 13 16.60 -12.16 2.14
N SER A 14 15.40 -12.46 2.60
CA SER A 14 14.67 -11.66 3.58
C SER A 14 14.96 -12.17 4.98
N TYR A 15 15.37 -11.28 5.88
CA TYR A 15 15.81 -11.63 7.23
C TYR A 15 15.32 -10.62 8.28
N ALA A 16 15.41 -11.02 9.55
CA ALA A 16 15.23 -10.13 10.69
C ALA A 16 16.32 -10.39 11.75
N PRO A 17 16.83 -9.35 12.43
CA PRO A 17 17.93 -9.48 13.39
C PRO A 17 17.60 -10.31 14.63
N TRP A 18 16.32 -10.36 15.03
CA TRP A 18 15.85 -11.13 16.18
C TRP A 18 15.54 -12.61 15.86
N CYS A 19 15.65 -13.03 14.60
CA CYS A 19 15.30 -14.39 14.19
C CYS A 19 16.52 -15.33 14.27
N PRO A 20 16.51 -16.39 15.13
CA PRO A 20 17.64 -17.30 15.27
C PRO A 20 17.99 -18.04 13.97
N ALA A 21 16.97 -18.46 13.20
CA ALA A 21 17.18 -19.14 11.91
C ALA A 21 17.86 -18.22 10.87
N CYS A 22 17.60 -16.92 10.92
CA CYS A 22 18.25 -15.94 10.04
C CYS A 22 19.73 -15.77 10.41
N GLN A 23 20.06 -15.76 11.71
CA GLN A 23 21.44 -15.63 12.19
C GLN A 23 22.30 -16.82 11.75
N LEU A 24 21.74 -18.04 11.74
CA LEU A 24 22.42 -19.24 11.24
C LEU A 24 22.70 -19.19 9.73
N LEU A 25 21.79 -18.57 8.95
CA LEU A 25 21.94 -18.42 7.50
C LEU A 25 22.94 -17.33 7.10
N GLN A 26 23.13 -16.32 7.94
CA GLN A 26 23.98 -15.16 7.68
C GLN A 26 25.42 -15.49 7.21
N PRO A 27 26.18 -16.40 7.85
CA PRO A 27 27.52 -16.77 7.37
C PRO A 27 27.49 -17.45 5.99
N GLU A 28 26.54 -18.34 5.75
CA GLU A 28 26.37 -18.99 4.44
C GLU A 28 26.03 -17.99 3.34
N TRP A 29 25.16 -17.02 3.66
CA TRP A 29 24.79 -15.96 2.72
C TRP A 29 25.97 -15.07 2.35
N ASN A 30 26.84 -14.74 3.31
CA ASN A 30 28.05 -13.98 3.06
C ASN A 30 29.04 -14.75 2.16
N ARG A 31 29.17 -16.07 2.33
CA ARG A 31 29.98 -16.93 1.44
C ARG A 31 29.40 -17.03 0.03
N LEU A 32 28.07 -17.04 -0.10
CA LEU A 32 27.43 -16.97 -1.41
C LEU A 32 27.70 -15.62 -2.08
N ALA A 33 27.61 -14.52 -1.32
CA ALA A 33 27.86 -13.18 -1.84
C ALA A 33 29.30 -12.99 -2.34
N SER A 34 30.29 -13.66 -1.73
CA SER A 34 31.69 -13.57 -2.20
C SER A 34 31.92 -14.26 -3.55
N VAL A 35 31.18 -15.33 -3.87
CA VAL A 35 31.30 -16.06 -5.16
C VAL A 35 30.28 -15.61 -6.21
N ALA A 36 29.31 -14.79 -5.82
CA ALA A 36 28.24 -14.33 -6.70
C ALA A 36 28.73 -13.65 -7.99
N PRO A 37 29.79 -12.80 -7.97
CA PRO A 37 30.32 -12.18 -9.17
C PRO A 37 30.82 -13.20 -10.19
N ASP A 38 31.48 -14.27 -9.73
CA ASP A 38 32.04 -15.33 -10.58
C ASP A 38 30.94 -16.17 -11.24
N LEU A 39 29.81 -16.34 -10.55
CA LEU A 39 28.61 -17.03 -11.05
C LEU A 39 27.74 -16.14 -11.96
N GLY A 40 28.09 -14.87 -12.14
CA GLY A 40 27.29 -13.92 -12.91
C GLY A 40 25.92 -13.61 -12.28
N ILE A 41 25.80 -13.76 -10.95
CA ILE A 41 24.56 -13.51 -10.21
C ILE A 41 24.69 -12.33 -9.28
N LYS A 42 23.57 -11.68 -8.95
CA LYS A 42 23.53 -10.65 -7.90
C LYS A 42 22.89 -11.21 -6.64
N VAL A 43 23.51 -10.98 -5.50
CA VAL A 43 22.99 -11.40 -4.19
C VAL A 43 22.58 -10.16 -3.41
N ALA A 44 21.36 -10.16 -2.87
CA ALA A 44 20.81 -9.09 -2.07
C ALA A 44 20.28 -9.61 -0.73
N LYS A 45 20.23 -8.72 0.27
CA LYS A 45 19.58 -8.99 1.56
C LYS A 45 18.56 -7.90 1.84
N LEU A 46 17.39 -8.31 2.33
CA LEU A 46 16.29 -7.43 2.71
C LEU A 46 16.07 -7.57 4.22
N ASP A 47 16.20 -6.47 4.96
CA ASP A 47 15.86 -6.44 6.38
C ASP A 47 14.38 -6.10 6.53
N CYS A 48 13.57 -7.08 6.91
CA CYS A 48 12.12 -6.91 7.08
C CYS A 48 11.75 -6.03 8.28
N THR A 49 12.69 -5.71 9.17
CA THR A 49 12.45 -4.81 10.32
C THR A 49 12.64 -3.34 9.98
N VAL A 50 13.54 -3.05 9.03
CA VAL A 50 13.78 -1.70 8.53
C VAL A 50 12.81 -1.40 7.39
N GLU A 51 12.70 -2.32 6.43
CA GLU A 51 11.92 -2.15 5.19
C GLU A 51 10.62 -2.96 5.23
N ALA A 52 9.80 -2.71 6.26
CA ALA A 52 8.56 -3.45 6.50
C ALA A 52 7.53 -3.30 5.36
N SER A 53 7.47 -2.14 4.71
CA SER A 53 6.56 -1.88 3.58
C SER A 53 6.89 -2.76 2.39
N VAL A 54 8.19 -2.97 2.13
CA VAL A 54 8.67 -3.85 1.07
C VAL A 54 8.33 -5.30 1.43
N ALA A 55 8.57 -5.71 2.67
CA ALA A 55 8.22 -7.06 3.12
C ALA A 55 6.71 -7.35 3.04
N MET A 56 5.87 -6.35 3.29
CA MET A 56 4.42 -6.44 3.14
C MET A 56 4.00 -6.56 1.67
N ILE A 57 4.62 -5.76 0.78
CA ILE A 57 4.37 -5.84 -0.67
C ILE A 57 4.83 -7.18 -1.24
N PHE A 58 5.85 -7.80 -0.67
CA PHE A 58 6.29 -9.16 -1.00
C PHE A 58 5.65 -10.24 -0.10
N THR A 59 4.55 -9.91 0.63
CA THR A 59 3.78 -10.80 1.54
C THR A 59 4.66 -11.86 2.21
N ILE A 60 5.77 -11.43 2.80
CA ILE A 60 6.72 -12.33 3.44
C ILE A 60 6.09 -12.79 4.75
N THR A 61 5.61 -14.03 4.77
CA THR A 61 4.91 -14.60 5.93
C THR A 61 5.82 -15.32 6.92
N SER A 62 7.01 -15.73 6.48
CA SER A 62 7.98 -16.49 7.29
C SER A 62 9.39 -15.97 7.02
N LEU A 63 10.32 -16.25 7.94
CA LEU A 63 11.72 -15.86 7.80
C LEU A 63 12.62 -17.06 8.19
N PRO A 64 13.80 -17.21 7.55
CA PRO A 64 14.26 -16.49 6.37
C PRO A 64 13.54 -16.97 5.08
N THR A 65 13.32 -16.05 4.14
CA THR A 65 12.75 -16.37 2.82
C THR A 65 13.72 -15.99 1.71
N ILE A 66 13.99 -16.93 0.81
CA ILE A 66 14.92 -16.76 -0.30
C ILE A 66 14.14 -16.78 -1.62
N TYR A 67 14.29 -15.72 -2.40
CA TYR A 67 13.71 -15.61 -3.74
C TYR A 67 14.80 -15.59 -4.80
N HIS A 68 14.65 -16.41 -5.83
CA HIS A 68 15.41 -16.31 -7.08
C HIS A 68 14.58 -15.58 -8.11
N ILE A 69 15.18 -14.60 -8.77
CA ILE A 69 14.48 -13.70 -9.65
C ILE A 69 15.30 -13.52 -10.92
N LYS A 70 14.68 -13.84 -12.05
CA LYS A 70 15.30 -13.77 -13.38
C LYS A 70 14.25 -13.29 -14.36
N ASP A 71 14.59 -12.26 -15.16
CA ASP A 71 13.68 -11.66 -16.13
C ASP A 71 12.34 -11.16 -15.54
N GLY A 72 12.34 -10.78 -14.27
CA GLY A 72 11.14 -10.36 -13.55
C GLY A 72 10.22 -11.50 -13.09
N VAL A 73 10.66 -12.75 -13.22
CA VAL A 73 9.96 -13.94 -12.72
C VAL A 73 10.53 -14.32 -11.37
N PHE A 74 9.69 -14.26 -10.35
CA PHE A 74 10.02 -14.57 -8.96
C PHE A 74 9.78 -16.06 -8.70
N ARG A 75 10.73 -16.72 -8.04
CA ARG A 75 10.66 -18.13 -7.68
C ARG A 75 11.12 -18.32 -6.25
N LEU A 76 10.29 -18.96 -5.43
CA LEU A 76 10.61 -19.26 -4.05
C LEU A 76 11.57 -20.45 -3.96
N VAL A 77 12.72 -20.24 -3.34
CA VAL A 77 13.70 -21.31 -3.11
C VAL A 77 13.36 -22.01 -1.80
N LYS A 78 12.88 -23.26 -1.90
CA LYS A 78 12.51 -24.08 -0.73
C LYS A 78 13.68 -24.96 -0.28
N GLY A 79 13.91 -25.03 1.03
CA GLY A 79 14.80 -26.00 1.69
C GLY A 79 16.31 -25.71 1.60
N LYS A 80 16.78 -25.02 0.55
CA LYS A 80 18.20 -24.75 0.33
C LYS A 80 18.67 -23.57 1.19
N ARG A 81 19.59 -23.84 2.12
CA ARG A 81 20.11 -22.81 3.07
C ARG A 81 21.63 -22.78 3.14
N MET A 82 22.30 -23.82 2.63
CA MET A 82 23.76 -23.86 2.57
C MET A 82 24.27 -23.10 1.36
N SER A 83 25.45 -22.49 1.47
CA SER A 83 26.00 -21.69 0.36
C SER A 83 26.27 -22.57 -0.87
N GLU A 84 26.74 -23.80 -0.67
CA GLU A 84 27.05 -24.79 -1.72
C GLU A 84 25.79 -25.24 -2.47
N GLU A 85 24.70 -25.49 -1.74
CA GLU A 85 23.40 -25.86 -2.34
C GLU A 85 22.83 -24.75 -3.20
N LEU A 86 23.03 -23.49 -2.78
CA LEU A 86 22.60 -22.30 -3.52
C LEU A 86 23.47 -22.07 -4.76
N LYS A 87 24.78 -22.34 -4.69
CA LYS A 87 25.68 -22.30 -5.86
C LYS A 87 25.24 -23.33 -6.90
N HIS A 88 25.08 -24.59 -6.48
CA HIS A 88 24.62 -25.66 -7.37
C HIS A 88 23.21 -25.37 -7.91
N PHE A 89 22.34 -24.74 -7.12
CA PHE A 89 21.00 -24.36 -7.57
C PHE A 89 21.02 -23.41 -8.78
N VAL A 90 21.93 -22.44 -8.75
CA VAL A 90 22.14 -21.46 -9.83
C VAL A 90 22.83 -22.11 -11.02
N GLU A 91 23.92 -22.83 -10.78
CA GLU A 91 24.76 -23.43 -11.81
C GLU A 91 24.01 -24.48 -12.62
N THR A 92 23.27 -25.37 -11.95
CA THR A 92 22.46 -26.41 -12.62
C THR A 92 21.14 -25.87 -13.15
N GLN A 93 20.86 -24.57 -12.99
CA GLN A 93 19.61 -23.94 -13.44
C GLN A 93 18.33 -24.62 -12.91
N SER A 94 18.42 -25.28 -11.75
CA SER A 94 17.30 -26.01 -11.14
C SER A 94 16.12 -25.11 -10.75
N TYR A 95 16.29 -23.78 -10.84
CA TYR A 95 15.20 -22.80 -10.74
C TYR A 95 14.15 -22.94 -11.87
N GLU A 96 14.47 -23.55 -13.01
CA GLU A 96 13.51 -23.73 -14.12
C GLU A 96 12.40 -24.73 -13.78
N LEU A 97 12.69 -25.67 -12.87
CA LEU A 97 11.74 -26.66 -12.38
C LEU A 97 10.78 -26.10 -11.32
N ILE A 98 11.09 -24.92 -10.75
CA ILE A 98 10.27 -24.29 -9.72
C ILE A 98 9.21 -23.43 -10.41
N GLU A 99 7.95 -23.71 -10.07
CA GLU A 99 6.83 -22.89 -10.51
C GLU A 99 7.01 -21.43 -10.08
N PRO A 100 6.78 -20.48 -11.00
CA PRO A 100 6.89 -19.07 -10.69
C PRO A 100 5.81 -18.66 -9.70
N GLU A 101 6.18 -17.82 -8.73
CA GLU A 101 5.22 -17.27 -7.79
C GLU A 101 4.46 -16.13 -8.48
N THR A 102 3.16 -16.32 -8.65
CA THR A 102 2.28 -15.32 -9.27
C THR A 102 1.95 -14.26 -8.24
N TRP A 103 2.75 -13.21 -8.26
CA TRP A 103 2.52 -12.09 -7.37
C TRP A 103 1.26 -11.30 -7.79
N PRO A 104 0.29 -11.05 -6.89
CA PRO A 104 -0.92 -10.31 -7.24
C PRO A 104 -0.65 -8.84 -7.66
N TYR A 105 0.48 -8.28 -7.22
CA TYR A 105 0.86 -6.87 -7.37
C TYR A 105 2.24 -6.67 -8.04
N SER A 106 2.32 -6.56 -9.37
CA SER A 106 3.62 -6.44 -10.05
C SER A 106 4.47 -5.28 -9.49
N PRO A 107 5.70 -5.53 -8.96
CA PRO A 107 6.54 -4.50 -8.38
C PRO A 107 7.01 -3.45 -9.41
N GLY A 108 6.86 -3.74 -10.70
CA GLY A 108 7.15 -2.81 -11.80
C GLY A 108 5.96 -1.96 -12.24
N ALA A 109 4.79 -2.06 -11.60
CA ALA A 109 3.65 -1.24 -11.99
C ALA A 109 3.87 0.24 -11.60
N PHE A 110 3.40 1.16 -12.44
CA PHE A 110 3.66 2.59 -12.29
C PHE A 110 3.16 3.18 -10.95
N TYR A 111 2.15 2.57 -10.34
CA TYR A 111 1.56 3.00 -9.08
C TYR A 111 2.29 2.45 -7.85
N MET A 112 3.17 1.45 -8.00
CA MET A 112 3.87 0.82 -6.87
C MET A 112 4.73 1.76 -6.06
N PRO A 113 5.53 2.67 -6.66
CA PRO A 113 6.30 3.64 -5.88
C PRO A 113 5.40 4.48 -4.97
N THR A 114 4.24 4.90 -5.47
CA THR A 114 3.25 5.65 -4.69
C THR A 114 2.68 4.81 -3.55
N VAL A 115 2.33 3.55 -3.82
CA VAL A 115 1.83 2.62 -2.79
C VAL A 115 2.89 2.37 -1.71
N VAL A 116 4.15 2.14 -2.08
CA VAL A 116 5.27 1.98 -1.14
C VAL A 116 5.40 3.21 -0.25
N ARG A 117 5.38 4.41 -0.85
CA ARG A 117 5.46 5.67 -0.09
C ARG A 117 4.29 5.86 0.87
N LEU A 118 3.09 5.45 0.47
CA LEU A 118 1.91 5.50 1.33
C LEU A 118 2.04 4.52 2.51
N LEU A 119 2.50 3.30 2.27
CA LEU A 119 2.76 2.31 3.32
C LEU A 119 3.88 2.79 4.26
N ASP A 120 4.95 3.36 3.71
CA ASP A 120 6.05 3.94 4.49
C ASP A 120 5.59 5.10 5.37
N LEU A 121 4.65 5.92 4.88
CA LEU A 121 4.03 7.00 5.64
C LEU A 121 3.25 6.43 6.83
N GLY A 122 2.46 5.38 6.62
CA GLY A 122 1.79 4.65 7.71
C GLY A 122 2.78 4.08 8.73
N MET A 123 3.86 3.44 8.26
CA MET A 123 4.92 2.92 9.13
C MET A 123 5.72 4.03 9.82
N SER A 124 5.77 5.24 9.25
CA SER A 124 6.40 6.42 9.87
C SER A 124 5.70 6.82 11.16
N VAL A 125 4.36 6.74 11.20
CA VAL A 125 3.58 7.00 12.41
C VAL A 125 3.98 6.05 13.54
N THR A 126 4.12 4.76 13.24
CA THR A 126 4.57 3.76 14.21
C THR A 126 6.01 4.02 14.68
N ARG A 127 6.90 4.45 13.78
CA ARG A 127 8.27 4.85 14.14
C ARG A 127 8.27 6.06 15.07
N PHE A 128 7.45 7.06 14.78
CA PHE A 128 7.31 8.25 15.62
C PHE A 128 6.75 7.90 17.00
N HIS A 129 5.72 7.05 17.09
CA HIS A 129 5.19 6.57 18.36
C HIS A 129 6.26 5.88 19.20
N LYS A 130 7.00 4.92 18.63
CA LYS A 130 8.10 4.23 19.32
C LYS A 130 9.21 5.19 19.75
N TYR A 131 9.53 6.17 18.92
CA TYR A 131 10.51 7.21 19.23
C TYR A 131 10.06 8.10 20.41
N MET A 132 8.78 8.48 20.42
CA MET A 132 8.19 9.29 21.49
C MET A 132 8.17 8.53 22.83
N VAL A 133 7.80 7.24 22.79
CA VAL A 133 7.81 6.37 23.98
C VAL A 133 9.24 6.13 24.48
N SER A 134 10.22 5.95 23.58
CA SER A 134 11.62 5.76 24.00
C SER A 134 12.24 6.99 24.67
N LYS A 135 11.70 8.19 24.41
CA LYS A 135 12.06 9.44 25.10
C LYS A 135 11.37 9.64 26.46
N GLY A 136 10.61 8.64 26.94
CA GLY A 136 10.01 8.64 28.28
C GLY A 136 8.58 9.22 28.35
N MET A 137 7.94 9.50 27.21
CA MET A 137 6.52 9.89 27.24
C MET A 137 5.61 8.68 27.48
N PRO A 138 4.53 8.85 28.28
CA PRO A 138 3.54 7.81 28.46
C PRO A 138 2.86 7.49 27.12
N ALA A 139 2.69 6.21 26.83
CA ALA A 139 2.15 5.72 25.55
C ALA A 139 0.80 6.36 25.19
N ALA A 140 -0.05 6.63 26.18
CA ALA A 140 -1.35 7.27 26.01
C ALA A 140 -1.24 8.67 25.36
N LEU A 141 -0.29 9.49 25.82
CA LEU A 141 -0.10 10.84 25.28
C LEU A 141 0.40 10.81 23.84
N SER A 142 1.30 9.87 23.54
CA SER A 142 1.79 9.68 22.16
C SER A 142 0.67 9.27 21.21
N LEU A 143 -0.22 8.36 21.62
CA LEU A 143 -1.36 7.94 20.81
C LEU A 143 -2.38 9.06 20.60
N LEU A 144 -2.63 9.89 21.62
CA LEU A 144 -3.51 11.06 21.49
C LEU A 144 -2.96 12.08 20.48
N PHE A 145 -1.65 12.35 20.52
CA PHE A 145 -1.01 13.24 19.54
C PHE A 145 -1.12 12.70 18.11
N VAL A 146 -0.84 11.42 17.93
CA VAL A 146 -0.96 10.77 16.63
C VAL A 146 -2.42 10.78 16.14
N ALA A 147 -3.37 10.45 17.00
CA ALA A 147 -4.79 10.40 16.65
C ALA A 147 -5.32 11.79 16.26
N THR A 148 -4.98 12.83 17.01
CA THR A 148 -5.38 14.21 16.69
C THR A 148 -4.78 14.69 15.38
N ALA A 149 -3.52 14.36 15.09
CA ALA A 149 -2.89 14.67 13.82
C ALA A 149 -3.55 13.95 12.63
N ILE A 150 -3.89 12.66 12.77
CA ILE A 150 -4.58 11.88 11.73
C ILE A 150 -6.00 12.42 11.50
N LEU A 151 -6.76 12.68 12.57
CA LEU A 151 -8.12 13.20 12.48
C LEU A 151 -8.13 14.61 11.88
N GLY A 152 -7.23 15.49 12.32
CA GLY A 152 -7.12 16.85 11.81
C GLY A 152 -6.70 16.89 10.33
N SER A 153 -5.69 16.10 9.95
CA SER A 153 -5.23 16.03 8.54
C SER A 153 -6.28 15.40 7.64
N GLY A 154 -6.95 14.34 8.09
CA GLY A 154 -8.06 13.72 7.36
C GLY A 154 -9.27 14.64 7.20
N ALA A 155 -9.65 15.37 8.24
CA ALA A 155 -10.74 16.34 8.18
C ALA A 155 -10.40 17.50 7.21
N CYS A 156 -9.16 18.00 7.25
CA CYS A 156 -8.71 19.05 6.35
C CYS A 156 -8.71 18.57 4.89
N PHE A 157 -8.19 17.38 4.61
CA PHE A 157 -8.18 16.80 3.27
C PHE A 157 -9.61 16.52 2.77
N GLY A 158 -10.50 16.01 3.63
CA GLY A 158 -11.90 15.79 3.31
C GLY A 158 -12.66 17.07 2.99
N MET A 159 -12.51 18.11 3.83
CA MET A 159 -13.12 19.41 3.58
C MET A 159 -12.59 20.04 2.28
N LEU A 160 -11.30 19.95 2.01
CA LEU A 160 -10.70 20.44 0.76
C LEU A 160 -11.29 19.73 -0.47
N LEU A 161 -11.46 18.40 -0.42
CA LEU A 161 -12.11 17.64 -1.49
C LEU A 161 -13.56 18.05 -1.70
N LEU A 162 -14.31 18.28 -0.62
CA LEU A 162 -15.70 18.76 -0.72
C LEU A 162 -15.78 20.13 -1.39
N PHE A 163 -14.91 21.06 -0.99
CA PHE A 163 -14.81 22.36 -1.67
C PHE A 163 -14.51 22.18 -3.16
N ILE A 164 -13.50 21.38 -3.53
CA ILE A 164 -13.15 21.13 -4.92
C ILE A 164 -14.34 20.52 -5.69
N CYS A 165 -15.07 19.58 -5.09
CA CYS A 165 -16.27 18.99 -5.69
C CYS A 165 -17.38 20.02 -5.93
N GLU A 166 -17.64 20.94 -4.99
CA GLU A 166 -18.61 22.03 -5.19
C GLU A 166 -18.18 22.99 -6.30
N TYR A 167 -16.87 23.25 -6.44
CA TYR A 167 -16.32 24.07 -7.53
C TYR A 167 -16.36 23.36 -8.90
N CYS A 168 -16.06 22.06 -8.96
CA CYS A 168 -16.01 21.30 -10.22
C CYS A 168 -17.37 20.77 -10.68
N CYS A 169 -18.28 20.50 -9.75
CA CYS A 169 -19.62 19.98 -10.00
C CYS A 169 -20.66 20.87 -9.31
N PRO A 170 -21.05 22.01 -9.90
CA PRO A 170 -22.13 22.83 -9.34
C PRO A 170 -23.39 21.96 -9.19
N PRO A 171 -24.10 22.06 -8.05
CA PRO A 171 -25.22 21.18 -7.74
C PRO A 171 -26.27 21.26 -8.84
N ARG A 172 -26.60 20.11 -9.46
CA ARG A 172 -27.75 20.04 -10.38
C ARG A 172 -29.02 20.33 -9.57
N PRO A 173 -29.92 21.20 -10.05
CA PRO A 173 -31.04 21.76 -9.28
C PRO A 173 -32.09 20.74 -8.80
N GLN A 174 -31.98 19.47 -9.20
CA GLN A 174 -32.93 18.42 -8.85
C GLN A 174 -32.73 17.82 -7.45
N ILE A 175 -31.59 18.07 -6.78
CA ILE A 175 -31.35 17.60 -5.40
C ILE A 175 -31.90 18.57 -4.34
N LEU A 176 -32.13 19.84 -4.71
CA LEU A 176 -32.62 20.89 -3.79
C LEU A 176 -34.07 20.66 -3.33
N SER A 177 -34.87 19.90 -4.09
CA SER A 177 -36.23 19.52 -3.71
C SER A 177 -36.28 18.43 -2.63
N VAL A 178 -35.20 17.65 -2.44
CA VAL A 178 -35.14 16.55 -1.47
C VAL A 178 -34.73 17.04 -0.08
N PHE A 179 -33.91 18.10 0.01
CA PHE A 179 -33.44 18.67 1.29
C PHE A 179 -34.35 19.76 1.88
N GLY A 180 -35.55 19.98 1.31
CA GLY A 180 -36.60 20.78 1.97
C GLY A 180 -36.29 22.26 2.20
N MET A 181 -35.29 22.84 1.51
CA MET A 181 -34.97 24.28 1.57
C MET A 181 -35.60 25.01 0.37
N ALA A 182 -36.89 24.82 0.12
CA ALA A 182 -37.65 25.63 -0.84
C ALA A 182 -38.53 26.60 -0.07
N GLY A 183 -38.05 27.85 0.07
CA GLY A 183 -38.89 28.96 0.51
C GLY A 183 -40.16 29.08 -0.36
N ALA A 184 -41.28 29.39 0.29
CA ALA A 184 -42.61 29.43 -0.29
C ALA A 184 -42.68 30.22 -1.62
N ARG A 185 -43.35 29.64 -2.61
CA ARG A 185 -43.71 30.31 -3.87
C ARG A 185 -44.85 31.32 -3.57
N PRO A 186 -44.85 32.56 -4.10
CA PRO A 186 -45.93 33.51 -3.85
C PRO A 186 -47.26 32.97 -4.42
N GLU A 187 -48.32 33.09 -3.62
CA GLU A 187 -49.70 32.69 -3.95
C GLU A 187 -50.21 33.44 -5.20
N PRO A 188 -50.88 32.75 -6.16
CA PRO A 188 -51.46 33.40 -7.32
C PRO A 188 -52.72 34.19 -6.94
N ILE A 189 -52.83 35.41 -7.50
CA ILE A 189 -53.95 36.33 -7.31
C ILE A 189 -55.23 35.72 -7.92
N VAL A 190 -56.23 35.44 -7.08
CA VAL A 190 -57.56 34.96 -7.52
C VAL A 190 -58.33 36.11 -8.18
N THR A 191 -58.52 36.05 -9.49
CA THR A 191 -59.45 36.94 -10.22
C THR A 191 -60.87 36.35 -10.23
N LYS A 192 -61.88 37.24 -10.24
CA LYS A 192 -63.33 36.96 -10.07
C LYS A 192 -63.94 35.96 -11.08
N ASP A 193 -63.20 35.59 -12.11
CA ASP A 193 -63.70 34.79 -13.24
C ASP A 193 -63.81 33.30 -12.88
N ASN A 194 -63.05 32.84 -11.87
CA ASN A 194 -63.05 31.43 -11.42
C ASN A 194 -64.10 31.10 -10.34
N VAL A 195 -64.86 32.08 -9.84
CA VAL A 195 -65.96 31.84 -8.89
C VAL A 195 -67.21 31.29 -9.60
N SER A 196 -67.36 31.53 -10.90
CA SER A 196 -68.52 31.10 -11.70
C SER A 196 -68.67 29.59 -11.81
N TYR A 197 -67.64 28.81 -11.51
CA TYR A 197 -67.69 27.33 -11.51
C TYR A 197 -68.15 26.73 -10.17
N LEU A 198 -68.31 27.53 -9.11
CA LEU A 198 -68.64 27.06 -7.76
C LEU A 198 -70.10 27.31 -7.34
N HIS A 199 -70.94 27.97 -8.16
CA HIS A 199 -72.32 28.33 -7.75
C HIS A 199 -73.44 28.05 -8.78
N SER A 200 -73.25 27.23 -9.82
CA SER A 200 -74.32 27.00 -10.83
C SER A 200 -74.61 25.55 -11.27
N SER A 201 -74.11 24.52 -10.58
CA SER A 201 -74.63 23.15 -10.81
C SER A 201 -74.33 22.18 -9.65
N LEU A 202 -74.35 22.71 -8.42
CA LEU A 202 -74.98 21.97 -7.33
C LEU A 202 -76.47 21.86 -7.68
N PHE A 203 -77.02 20.67 -7.53
CA PHE A 203 -78.43 20.47 -7.16
C PHE A 203 -78.79 21.35 -5.95
#